data_AF-A0A1H3QXA2-F1
#
_entry.id   AF-A0A1H3QXA2-F1
#
_cell.length_a   1.000
_cell.length_b   1.000
_cell.length_c   1.000
_cell.angle_alpha   90.00
_cell.angle_beta   90.00
_cell.angle_gamma   90.00
#
_symmetry.space_group_name_H-M   'P 1'
#
loop_
_entity.id
_entity.type
_entity.pdbx_description
1 polymer ?
#
loop_
_entity_poly.entity_id
_entity_poly.type
_entity_poly.pdbx_seq_one_letter_code
_entity_poly.pdbx_strand_id
1 'polypeptide(L)'
;MQQLVSNDRYAIAVDTAKNRLYLTVKGYWLSPQDAPRYVEDLTTAAKRLRPQFAVLTDATTMRPHHEDVMPLHIAAQQALMAAGMSRVAEILPRAATRLQTRRLSNQSGMFKAEFDTHEEAEAWLDAQTAR
;
A
#
# COMPACT_ATOMS: atom_id res chain seq x y z
N MET A 1 -15.65 0.64 6.31
CA MET A 1 -14.50 1.45 5.86
C MET A 1 -14.58 2.87 6.40
N GLN A 2 -13.46 3.40 6.93
CA GLN A 2 -13.28 4.76 7.43
C GLN A 2 -12.05 5.40 6.75
N GLN A 3 -12.24 6.53 6.09
CA GLN A 3 -11.13 7.30 5.52
C GLN A 3 -10.40 8.10 6.61
N LEU A 4 -9.07 8.03 6.62
CA LEU A 4 -8.22 8.72 7.60
C LEU A 4 -7.47 9.89 6.97
N VAL A 5 -6.96 9.69 5.77
CA VAL A 5 -6.19 10.70 5.02
C VAL A 5 -6.63 10.67 3.56
N SER A 6 -6.75 11.85 2.95
CA SER A 6 -6.87 11.98 1.50
C SER A 6 -6.30 13.32 1.07
N ASN A 7 -5.32 13.28 0.19
CA ASN A 7 -4.72 14.45 -0.44
C ASN A 7 -4.42 14.14 -1.93
N ASP A 8 -3.71 15.05 -2.60
CA ASP A 8 -3.40 14.95 -4.03
C ASP A 8 -2.36 13.87 -4.36
N ARG A 9 -1.69 13.30 -3.34
CA ARG A 9 -0.57 12.38 -3.47
C ARG A 9 -0.93 10.97 -3.07
N TYR A 10 -1.74 10.82 -2.02
CA TYR A 10 -2.25 9.53 -1.57
C TYR A 10 -3.56 9.66 -0.80
N ALA A 11 -4.22 8.53 -0.61
CA ALA A 11 -5.33 8.38 0.33
C ALA A 11 -5.13 7.11 1.16
N ILE A 12 -5.54 7.16 2.42
CA ILE A 12 -5.49 6.03 3.35
C ILE A 12 -6.86 5.90 4.02
N ALA A 13 -7.40 4.69 3.96
CA ALA A 13 -8.60 4.30 4.67
C ALA A 13 -8.36 2.97 5.40
N VAL A 14 -9.17 2.69 6.41
CA VAL A 14 -9.12 1.43 7.16
C VAL A 14 -10.51 0.82 7.23
N ASP A 15 -10.57 -0.50 7.19
CA ASP A 15 -11.77 -1.26 7.51
C ASP A 15 -11.43 -2.23 8.65
N THR A 16 -11.88 -1.89 9.85
CA THR A 16 -11.61 -2.67 11.06
C THR A 16 -12.38 -4.00 11.08
N ALA A 17 -13.54 -4.07 10.41
CA ALA A 17 -14.31 -5.31 10.29
C ALA A 17 -13.58 -6.30 9.38
N LYS A 18 -13.07 -5.84 8.23
CA LYS A 18 -12.22 -6.65 7.33
C LYS A 18 -10.77 -6.82 7.82
N ASN A 19 -10.36 -6.09 8.87
CA ASN A 19 -8.97 -5.96 9.32
C ASN A 19 -8.02 -5.59 8.17
N ARG A 20 -8.36 -4.52 7.42
CA ARG A 20 -7.68 -4.13 6.18
C ARG A 20 -7.37 -2.64 6.14
N LEU A 21 -6.18 -2.31 5.64
CA LEU A 21 -5.80 -0.95 5.24
C LEU A 21 -5.94 -0.82 3.72
N TYR A 22 -6.51 0.29 3.28
CA TYR A 22 -6.61 0.68 1.88
C TYR A 22 -5.69 1.87 1.65
N LEU A 23 -4.81 1.73 0.67
CA LEU A 23 -3.86 2.76 0.26
C LEU A 23 -4.10 3.07 -1.21
N THR A 24 -4.29 4.33 -1.56
CA THR A 24 -4.25 4.77 -2.96
C THR A 24 -3.04 5.67 -3.15
N VAL A 25 -2.14 5.33 -4.08
CA VAL A 25 -0.99 6.16 -4.46
C VAL A 25 -1.28 6.87 -5.77
N LYS A 26 -1.13 8.19 -5.80
CA LYS A 26 -1.56 9.05 -6.91
C LYS A 26 -0.39 9.74 -7.58
N GLY A 27 -0.43 9.76 -8.91
CA GLY A 27 0.44 10.61 -9.72
C GLY A 27 1.92 10.23 -9.65
N TYR A 28 2.78 11.23 -9.54
CA TYR A 28 4.23 11.09 -9.55
C TYR A 28 4.84 11.86 -8.38
N TRP A 29 5.77 11.25 -7.66
CA TRP A 29 6.55 11.91 -6.63
C TRP A 29 7.99 12.05 -7.13
N LEU A 30 8.49 13.27 -7.09
CA LEU A 30 9.84 13.65 -7.46
C LEU A 30 10.80 13.52 -6.27
N SER A 31 10.33 13.85 -5.07
CA SER A 31 11.13 13.79 -3.86
C SER A 31 10.30 13.33 -2.65
N PRO A 32 10.94 12.89 -1.56
CA PRO A 32 10.22 12.55 -0.33
C PRO A 32 9.33 13.68 0.22
N GLN A 33 9.65 14.94 -0.10
CA GLN A 33 8.87 16.11 0.32
C GLN A 33 7.52 16.24 -0.39
N ASP A 34 7.28 15.49 -1.47
CA ASP A 34 5.95 15.40 -2.06
C ASP A 34 4.98 14.66 -1.14
N ALA A 35 5.46 13.79 -0.24
CA ALA A 35 4.64 12.99 0.66
C ALA A 35 5.29 12.88 2.07
N PRO A 36 5.51 14.02 2.76
CA PRO A 36 6.40 14.08 3.93
C PRO A 36 5.85 13.31 5.14
N ARG A 37 4.52 13.14 5.23
CA ARG A 37 3.85 12.42 6.32
C ARG A 37 3.44 11.00 5.94
N TYR A 38 3.83 10.52 4.78
CA TYR A 38 3.34 9.25 4.23
C TYR A 38 3.56 8.04 5.16
N VAL A 39 4.77 7.91 5.72
CA VAL A 39 5.09 6.82 6.65
C VAL A 39 4.37 6.98 7.99
N GLU A 40 4.28 8.22 8.50
CA GLU A 40 3.58 8.54 9.75
C GLU A 40 2.08 8.22 9.65
N ASP A 41 1.44 8.59 8.53
CA ASP A 41 0.03 8.36 8.29
C ASP A 41 -0.28 6.86 8.15
N LEU A 42 0.57 6.11 7.44
CA LEU A 42 0.45 4.65 7.31
C LEU A 42 0.62 3.94 8.65
N THR A 43 1.63 4.31 9.43
CA THR A 43 1.84 3.72 10.76
C THR A 43 0.71 4.04 11.73
N THR A 44 0.16 5.26 11.65
CA THR A 44 -1.01 5.66 12.44
C THR A 44 -2.27 4.90 12.03
N ALA A 45 -2.48 4.69 10.73
CA ALA A 45 -3.58 3.88 10.23
C ALA A 45 -3.46 2.41 10.68
N ALA A 46 -2.26 1.83 10.59
CA ALA A 46 -2.00 0.45 11.00
C ALA A 46 -2.32 0.19 12.48
N LYS A 47 -2.11 1.18 13.36
CA LYS A 47 -2.47 1.08 14.79
C LYS A 47 -3.97 0.88 15.05
N ARG A 48 -4.83 1.15 14.07
CA ARG A 48 -6.29 0.89 14.18
C ARG A 48 -6.66 -0.55 13.84
N LEU A 49 -5.72 -1.33 13.33
CA LEU A 49 -5.92 -2.69 12.88
C LEU A 49 -5.29 -3.68 13.87
N ARG A 50 -5.83 -4.88 13.90
CA ARG A 50 -5.25 -5.99 14.66
C ARG A 50 -4.06 -6.56 13.87
N PRO A 51 -3.06 -7.15 14.52
CA PRO A 51 -2.00 -7.88 13.83
C PRO A 51 -2.55 -8.89 12.81
N GLN A 52 -1.72 -9.22 11.83
CA GLN A 52 -2.08 -10.01 10.63
C GLN A 52 -3.06 -9.30 9.69
N PHE A 53 -3.16 -7.98 9.74
CA PHE A 53 -3.98 -7.21 8.81
C PHE A 53 -3.48 -7.32 7.36
N ALA A 54 -4.39 -7.06 6.44
CA ALA A 54 -4.11 -6.98 5.01
C ALA A 54 -3.99 -5.54 4.54
N VAL A 55 -3.27 -5.31 3.43
CA VAL A 55 -3.23 -4.04 2.72
C VAL A 55 -3.72 -4.25 1.28
N LEU A 56 -4.62 -3.39 0.82
CA LEU A 56 -4.92 -3.24 -0.60
C LEU A 56 -4.37 -1.90 -1.08
N THR A 57 -3.44 -1.94 -2.03
CA THR A 57 -2.81 -0.77 -2.62
C THR A 57 -3.35 -0.55 -4.03
N ASP A 58 -4.07 0.54 -4.24
CA ASP A 58 -4.44 1.05 -5.55
C ASP A 58 -3.33 1.96 -6.09
N ALA A 59 -2.67 1.50 -7.16
CA ALA A 59 -1.64 2.24 -7.88
C ALA A 59 -2.03 2.49 -9.35
N THR A 60 -3.34 2.46 -9.66
CA THR A 60 -3.86 2.65 -11.03
C THR A 60 -3.51 4.02 -11.62
N THR A 61 -3.47 5.06 -10.78
CA THR A 61 -3.08 6.43 -11.18
C THR A 61 -1.61 6.74 -10.91
N MET A 62 -0.87 5.80 -10.32
CA MET A 62 0.56 5.94 -10.05
C MET A 62 1.37 5.89 -11.34
N ARG A 63 2.29 6.84 -11.47
CA ARG A 63 3.41 6.82 -12.42
C ARG A 63 4.68 6.42 -11.67
N PRO A 64 5.63 5.71 -12.31
CA PRO A 64 6.89 5.37 -11.66
C PRO A 64 7.55 6.61 -11.05
N HIS A 65 7.79 6.59 -9.74
CA HIS A 65 8.35 7.72 -9.00
C HIS A 65 9.87 7.87 -9.25
N HIS A 66 10.43 9.02 -8.88
CA HIS A 66 11.87 9.25 -8.92
C HIS A 66 12.62 8.29 -7.97
N GLU A 67 13.88 8.00 -8.24
CA GLU A 67 14.68 7.09 -7.42
C GLU A 67 14.85 7.57 -5.98
N ASP A 68 14.92 8.89 -5.76
CA ASP A 68 15.00 9.51 -4.43
C ASP A 68 13.78 9.22 -3.54
N VAL A 69 12.66 8.80 -4.13
CA VAL A 69 11.43 8.45 -3.41
C VAL A 69 11.41 6.97 -3.01
N MET A 70 12.24 6.12 -3.63
CA MET A 70 12.24 4.69 -3.36
C MET A 70 12.51 4.36 -1.89
N PRO A 71 13.48 5.01 -1.20
CA PRO A 71 13.70 4.79 0.24
C PRO A 71 12.46 5.07 1.10
N LEU A 72 11.63 6.07 0.72
CA LEU A 72 10.39 6.39 1.43
C LEU A 72 9.37 5.25 1.34
N HIS A 73 9.21 4.65 0.15
CA HIS A 73 8.33 3.48 -0.02
C HIS A 73 8.85 2.25 0.72
N ILE A 74 10.15 2.00 0.69
CA ILE A 74 10.77 0.89 1.42
C ILE A 74 10.51 1.05 2.92
N ALA A 75 10.74 2.25 3.47
CA ALA A 75 10.47 2.57 4.87
C ALA A 75 9.00 2.37 5.22
N ALA A 76 8.07 2.78 4.35
CA ALA A 76 6.63 2.54 4.54
C ALA A 76 6.29 1.04 4.59
N GLN A 77 6.82 0.24 3.67
CA GLN A 77 6.59 -1.21 3.63
C GLN A 77 7.16 -1.89 4.89
N GLN A 78 8.39 -1.53 5.29
CA GLN A 78 9.02 -2.03 6.51
C GLN A 78 8.22 -1.68 7.77
N ALA A 79 7.72 -0.44 7.85
CA ALA A 79 6.92 0.00 8.99
C ALA A 79 5.58 -0.75 9.08
N LEU A 80 4.93 -1.02 7.95
CA LEU A 80 3.69 -1.82 7.92
C LEU A 80 3.95 -3.29 8.28
N MET A 81 5.04 -3.89 7.80
CA MET A 81 5.44 -5.25 8.20
C MET A 81 5.71 -5.33 9.70
N ALA A 82 6.46 -4.37 10.25
CA ALA A 82 6.72 -4.29 11.69
C ALA A 82 5.44 -4.10 12.52
N ALA A 83 4.42 -3.44 11.97
CA ALA A 83 3.11 -3.29 12.60
C ALA A 83 2.23 -4.57 12.52
N GLY A 84 2.69 -5.63 11.83
CA GLY A 84 1.99 -6.91 11.72
C GLY A 84 1.18 -7.09 10.43
N MET A 85 1.48 -6.34 9.37
CA MET A 85 0.94 -6.61 8.03
C MET A 85 1.32 -8.03 7.58
N SER A 86 0.33 -8.82 7.17
CA SER A 86 0.58 -10.20 6.71
C SER A 86 0.47 -10.38 5.19
N ARG A 87 -0.34 -9.56 4.53
CA ARG A 87 -0.76 -9.77 3.15
C ARG A 87 -0.94 -8.43 2.43
N VAL A 88 -0.54 -8.38 1.17
CA VAL A 88 -0.67 -7.20 0.33
C VAL A 88 -1.23 -7.58 -1.02
N ALA A 89 -2.27 -6.88 -1.46
CA ALA A 89 -2.79 -6.93 -2.82
C ALA A 89 -2.52 -5.58 -3.49
N GLU A 90 -1.90 -5.57 -4.66
CA GLU A 90 -1.59 -4.33 -5.40
C GLU A 90 -2.28 -4.31 -6.76
N ILE A 91 -2.95 -3.21 -7.06
CA ILE A 91 -3.63 -3.00 -8.34
C ILE A 91 -2.69 -2.22 -9.24
N LEU A 92 -2.09 -2.93 -10.20
CA LEU A 92 -0.97 -2.45 -11.02
C LEU A 92 -1.22 -2.74 -12.50
N PRO A 93 -2.12 -2.01 -13.18
CA PRO A 93 -2.49 -2.28 -14.56
C PRO A 93 -1.40 -1.92 -15.58
N ARG A 94 -0.39 -1.14 -15.17
CA ARG A 94 0.69 -0.67 -16.07
C ARG A 94 2.01 -1.39 -15.79
N ALA A 95 2.66 -1.89 -16.85
CA ALA A 95 3.91 -2.64 -16.77
C ALA A 95 5.05 -1.87 -16.07
N ALA A 96 5.20 -0.57 -16.35
CA ALA A 96 6.27 0.25 -15.75
C ALA A 96 6.10 0.39 -14.23
N THR A 97 4.87 0.65 -13.77
CA THR A 97 4.51 0.73 -12.35
C THR A 97 4.73 -0.63 -11.68
N ARG A 98 4.31 -1.73 -12.33
CA ARG A 98 4.53 -3.10 -11.86
C ARG A 98 6.01 -3.42 -11.64
N LEU A 99 6.88 -3.06 -12.58
CA LEU A 99 8.33 -3.28 -12.45
C LEU A 99 8.93 -2.53 -11.26
N GLN A 100 8.57 -1.26 -11.06
CA GLN A 100 9.06 -0.48 -9.92
C GLN A 100 8.59 -1.08 -8.60
N THR A 101 7.30 -1.42 -8.47
CA THR A 101 6.77 -1.95 -7.21
C THR A 101 7.31 -3.34 -6.88
N ARG A 102 7.67 -4.17 -7.88
CA ARG A 102 8.37 -5.46 -7.64
C ARG A 102 9.76 -5.25 -7.07
N ARG A 103 10.50 -4.25 -7.54
CA ARG A 103 11.83 -3.92 -7.00
C ARG A 103 11.72 -3.51 -5.53
N LEU A 104 10.74 -2.66 -5.21
CA LEU A 104 10.48 -2.21 -3.84
C LEU A 104 10.13 -3.37 -2.91
N SER A 105 9.19 -4.24 -3.30
CA SER A 105 8.78 -5.39 -2.46
C SER A 105 9.93 -6.38 -2.24
N ASN A 106 10.76 -6.62 -3.27
CA ASN A 106 11.93 -7.49 -3.13
C ASN A 106 12.98 -6.90 -2.17
N GLN A 107 13.19 -5.58 -2.20
CA GLN A 107 14.14 -4.92 -1.32
C GLN A 107 13.65 -4.83 0.13
N SER A 108 12.34 -4.65 0.34
CA SER A 108 11.76 -4.63 1.69
C SER A 108 11.58 -6.03 2.28
N GLY A 109 11.43 -7.06 1.45
CA GLY A 109 11.04 -8.42 1.87
C GLY A 109 9.53 -8.61 1.98
N MET A 110 8.74 -7.64 1.50
CA MET A 110 7.28 -7.67 1.55
C MET A 110 6.71 -8.69 0.55
N PHE A 111 5.95 -9.67 1.06
CA PHE A 111 5.15 -10.54 0.21
C PHE A 111 3.91 -9.80 -0.31
N LYS A 112 3.63 -9.94 -1.61
CA LYS A 112 2.49 -9.31 -2.26
C LYS A 112 1.94 -10.16 -3.40
N ALA A 113 0.66 -9.94 -3.72
CA ALA A 113 0.02 -10.39 -4.95
C ALA A 113 -0.36 -9.16 -5.80
N GLU A 114 -0.27 -9.31 -7.12
CA GLU A 114 -0.54 -8.24 -8.09
C GLU A 114 -1.81 -8.56 -8.87
N PHE A 115 -2.64 -7.55 -9.09
CA PHE A 115 -3.94 -7.66 -9.75
C PHE A 115 -4.13 -6.51 -10.75
N ASP A 116 -5.05 -6.70 -11.68
CA ASP A 116 -5.42 -5.66 -12.66
C ASP A 116 -6.68 -4.90 -12.22
N THR A 117 -7.51 -5.50 -11.36
CA THR A 117 -8.79 -4.92 -10.91
C THR A 117 -8.92 -4.88 -9.38
N HIS A 118 -9.77 -3.98 -8.90
CA HIS A 118 -10.15 -3.90 -7.48
C HIS A 118 -10.89 -5.15 -7.01
N GLU A 119 -11.77 -5.68 -7.85
CA GLU A 119 -12.63 -6.82 -7.52
C GLU A 119 -11.81 -8.09 -7.27
N GLU A 120 -10.81 -8.38 -8.12
CA GLU A 120 -9.92 -9.53 -7.95
C GLU A 120 -9.05 -9.39 -6.69
N ALA A 121 -8.51 -8.21 -6.45
CA ALA A 121 -7.69 -7.92 -5.28
C ALA A 121 -8.50 -8.07 -3.97
N GLU A 122 -9.72 -7.53 -3.92
CA GLU A 122 -10.63 -7.67 -2.79
C GLU A 122 -11.01 -9.13 -2.55
N ALA A 123 -11.42 -9.85 -3.60
CA ALA A 123 -11.82 -11.25 -3.50
C ALA A 123 -10.67 -12.14 -3.01
N TRP A 124 -9.45 -11.90 -3.50
CA TRP A 124 -8.27 -12.64 -3.03
C TRP A 124 -8.01 -12.41 -1.54
N LEU A 125 -8.07 -11.16 -1.08
CA LEU A 125 -7.86 -10.87 0.35
C LEU A 125 -8.98 -11.43 1.23
N ASP A 126 -10.23 -11.38 0.77
CA ASP A 126 -11.39 -11.94 1.48
C ASP A 126 -11.25 -13.47 1.60
N ALA A 127 -10.85 -14.17 0.54
CA ALA A 127 -10.66 -15.61 0.53
C ALA A 127 -9.57 -16.10 1.51
N GLN A 128 -8.55 -15.27 1.77
CA GLN A 128 -7.48 -15.61 2.72
C GLN A 128 -7.89 -15.37 4.18
N THR A 129 -8.94 -14.58 4.43
CA THR A 129 -9.37 -14.18 5.78
C THR A 129 -10.40 -15.15 6.36
N ALA A 130 -11.03 -15.98 5.53
CA ALA A 130 -12.08 -16.93 5.90
C ALA A 130 -11.59 -18.26 6.55
N ARG A 131 -10.53 -18.23 7.36
CA ARG A 131 -10.03 -19.42 8.08
C ARG A 131 -10.05 -19.23 9.59
#